data_AF-A0A241UVC2-F1
#
_entry.id   AF-A0A241UVC2-F1
#
_cell.length_a   1.000
_cell.length_b   1.000
_cell.length_c   1.000
_cell.angle_alpha   90.00
_cell.angle_beta   90.00
_cell.angle_gamma   90.00
#
_symmetry.space_group_name_H-M   'P 1'
#
loop_
_entity.id
_entity.type
_entity.pdbx_description
1 polymer ?
#
loop_
_entity_poly.entity_id
_entity_poly.type
_entity_poly.pdbx_seq_one_letter_code
_entity_poly.pdbx_strand_id
1 'polypeptide(L)'
;MIFGLKKMNYSEIILDNHDEKTPISMIGKKSLPILKLKDNHYIGESLDIVTYIDSLSGDQSLTKNRNIEIENWIINIEQTIYELAIPRWAFSDFNEFNEITSRMYFINKKQSAIGDFVEKLNTSPAKIDLIIKELEVLNNIISLESFENRTNFWSYTDILLFPILRSLSIVKGIVWPKNVQSWMEKMSEQCGIALHNDIAL
;
A
#
# COMPACT_ATOMS: atom_id res chain seq x y z
N MET A 1 4.96 5.49 -4.58
CA MET A 1 4.18 6.75 -4.53
C MET A 1 5.02 7.97 -4.82
N ILE A 2 6.01 8.31 -3.96
CA ILE A 2 6.74 9.59 -4.06
C ILE A 2 7.37 9.86 -5.43
N PHE A 3 7.90 8.83 -6.10
CA PHE A 3 8.44 8.95 -7.45
C PHE A 3 7.39 9.43 -8.46
N GLY A 4 6.20 8.82 -8.47
CA GLY A 4 5.11 9.23 -9.36
C GLY A 4 4.59 10.63 -9.04
N LEU A 5 4.38 10.94 -7.76
CA LEU A 5 3.92 12.26 -7.31
C LEU A 5 4.88 13.37 -7.76
N LYS A 6 6.20 13.13 -7.65
CA LYS A 6 7.24 14.08 -8.09
C LYS A 6 7.63 13.93 -9.56
N LYS A 7 6.95 13.06 -10.32
CA LYS A 7 7.24 12.75 -11.74
C LYS A 7 8.71 12.40 -11.98
N MET A 8 9.30 11.67 -11.04
CA MET A 8 10.68 11.20 -11.08
C MET A 8 10.76 9.82 -11.70
N ASN A 9 11.69 9.65 -12.64
CA ASN A 9 11.96 8.36 -13.26
C ASN A 9 12.65 7.42 -12.27
N TYR A 10 12.26 6.15 -12.30
CA TYR A 10 12.92 5.07 -11.59
C TYR A 10 12.82 3.79 -12.41
N SER A 11 13.69 2.83 -12.11
CA SER A 11 13.58 1.46 -12.63
C SER A 11 13.08 0.56 -11.52
N GLU A 12 11.98 -0.14 -11.77
CA GLU A 12 11.44 -1.11 -10.85
C GLU A 12 12.10 -2.47 -11.07
N ILE A 13 12.48 -3.12 -9.97
CA ILE A 13 12.93 -4.52 -9.95
C ILE A 13 12.03 -5.24 -8.97
N ILE A 14 11.22 -6.16 -9.49
CA ILE A 14 10.37 -7.03 -8.66
C ILE A 14 11.19 -8.26 -8.33
N LEU A 15 11.38 -8.51 -7.04
CA LEU A 15 12.05 -9.71 -6.55
C LEU A 15 11.02 -10.82 -6.33
N ASP A 16 11.41 -12.04 -6.65
CA ASP A 16 10.67 -13.23 -6.26
C ASP A 16 10.45 -13.25 -4.74
N ASN A 17 9.24 -13.60 -4.29
CA ASN A 17 8.92 -13.49 -2.88
C ASN A 17 9.81 -14.39 -1.99
N HIS A 18 10.30 -15.51 -2.52
CA HIS A 18 11.20 -16.40 -1.79
C HIS A 18 12.67 -15.93 -1.77
N ASP A 19 13.04 -14.90 -2.54
CA ASP A 19 14.41 -14.37 -2.56
C ASP A 19 14.72 -13.60 -1.27
N GLU A 20 15.38 -14.27 -0.34
CA GLU A 20 15.92 -13.64 0.86
C GLU A 20 17.33 -13.08 0.63
N LYS A 21 18.09 -13.70 -0.26
CA LYS A 21 19.52 -13.45 -0.43
C LYS A 21 19.77 -12.03 -0.93
N THR A 22 19.01 -11.59 -1.93
CA THR A 22 19.17 -10.26 -2.52
C THR A 22 18.95 -9.14 -1.50
N PRO A 23 17.78 -9.03 -0.82
CA PRO A 23 17.57 -7.96 0.15
C PRO A 23 18.51 -8.05 1.36
N ILE A 24 18.86 -9.25 1.83
CA ILE A 24 19.84 -9.43 2.91
C ILE A 24 21.22 -8.90 2.50
N SER A 25 21.65 -9.13 1.27
CA SER A 25 22.95 -8.61 0.77
C SER A 25 22.99 -7.09 0.65
N MET A 26 21.83 -6.44 0.46
CA MET A 26 21.72 -4.99 0.27
C MET A 26 21.57 -4.23 1.59
N ILE A 27 20.73 -4.72 2.51
CA ILE A 27 20.34 -3.99 3.73
C ILE A 27 20.40 -4.85 5.00
N GLY A 28 20.97 -6.06 4.93
CA GLY A 28 21.17 -6.95 6.08
C GLY A 28 19.94 -7.73 6.55
N LYS A 29 18.77 -7.53 5.92
CA LYS A 29 17.52 -8.24 6.26
C LYS A 29 16.62 -8.41 5.05
N LYS A 30 15.74 -9.41 5.08
CA LYS A 30 14.68 -9.59 4.06
C LYS A 30 13.55 -8.59 4.29
N SER A 31 13.73 -7.38 3.79
CA SER A 31 12.71 -6.32 3.80
C SER A 31 12.70 -5.57 2.47
N LEU A 32 11.52 -5.11 2.07
CA LEU A 32 11.28 -4.28 0.90
C LEU A 32 10.31 -3.17 1.30
N PRO A 33 10.32 -2.01 0.61
CA PRO A 33 11.16 -1.67 -0.54
C PRO A 33 12.64 -1.39 -0.18
N ILE A 34 13.52 -1.45 -1.19
CA ILE A 34 14.92 -1.00 -1.13
C ILE A 34 15.17 -0.05 -2.30
N LEU A 35 15.68 1.14 -2.02
CA LEU A 35 16.16 2.07 -3.04
C LEU A 35 17.66 1.89 -3.23
N LYS A 36 18.09 1.60 -4.46
CA LYS A 36 19.50 1.62 -4.87
C LYS A 36 19.86 2.99 -5.46
N LEU A 37 20.86 3.65 -4.90
CA LEU A 37 21.41 4.91 -5.40
C LEU A 37 22.50 4.66 -6.46
N LYS A 38 22.86 5.71 -7.21
CA LYS A 38 23.84 5.63 -8.32
C LYS A 38 25.23 5.23 -7.87
N ASP A 39 25.58 5.47 -6.62
CA ASP A 39 26.86 5.18 -5.98
C ASP A 39 26.88 3.83 -5.23
N ASN A 40 25.94 2.93 -5.55
CA ASN A 40 25.75 1.62 -4.91
C ASN A 40 25.42 1.66 -3.40
N HIS A 41 24.99 2.82 -2.88
CA HIS A 41 24.35 2.86 -1.56
C HIS A 41 22.90 2.39 -1.64
N TYR A 42 22.44 1.76 -0.56
CA TYR A 42 21.06 1.27 -0.42
C TYR A 42 20.36 2.02 0.72
N ILE A 43 19.12 2.44 0.47
CA ILE A 43 18.21 2.95 1.51
C ILE A 43 17.11 1.90 1.67
N GLY A 44 17.05 1.27 2.84
CA GLY A 44 15.89 0.48 3.27
C GLY A 44 14.85 1.36 3.95
N GLU A 45 13.74 0.76 4.38
CA GLU A 45 12.58 1.43 5.01
C GLU A 45 11.82 2.38 4.09
N SER A 46 10.51 2.18 3.98
CA SER A 46 9.68 2.91 3.02
C SER A 46 9.64 4.42 3.26
N LEU A 47 9.57 4.86 4.52
CA LEU A 47 9.50 6.28 4.88
C LEU A 47 10.84 7.01 4.73
N ASP A 48 11.96 6.32 4.91
CA ASP A 48 13.29 6.90 4.66
C ASP A 48 13.49 7.13 3.15
N ILE A 49 13.07 6.18 2.31
CA ILE A 49 13.03 6.35 0.86
C ILE A 49 12.14 7.53 0.46
N VAL A 50 10.95 7.64 1.05
CA VAL A 50 10.03 8.76 0.78
C VAL A 50 10.66 10.10 1.15
N THR A 51 11.23 10.20 2.36
CA THR A 51 11.87 11.43 2.86
C THR A 51 13.05 11.82 1.98
N TYR A 52 13.90 10.85 1.63
CA TYR A 52 15.06 11.07 0.77
C TYR A 52 14.64 11.61 -0.60
N ILE A 53 13.71 10.94 -1.28
CA ILE A 53 13.27 11.35 -2.62
C ILE A 53 12.56 12.70 -2.59
N ASP A 54 11.75 12.99 -1.56
CA ASP A 54 11.11 14.30 -1.45
C ASP A 54 12.14 15.43 -1.27
N SER A 55 13.25 15.16 -0.59
CA SER A 55 14.34 16.13 -0.36
C SER A 55 15.17 16.46 -1.62
N LEU A 56 15.20 15.58 -2.62
CA LEU A 56 16.08 15.74 -3.79
C LEU A 56 15.70 16.89 -4.73
N SER A 57 14.45 17.36 -4.69
CA SER A 57 13.87 18.18 -5.78
C SER A 57 13.89 19.69 -5.55
N GLY A 58 14.68 20.19 -4.59
CA GLY A 58 14.75 21.62 -4.26
C GLY A 58 13.53 22.14 -3.49
N ASP A 59 12.33 21.71 -3.88
CA ASP A 59 11.07 21.96 -3.17
C ASP A 59 10.49 20.64 -2.60
N GLN A 60 10.30 20.62 -1.27
CA GLN A 60 9.60 19.55 -0.58
C GLN A 60 8.11 19.60 -0.94
N SER A 61 7.55 18.43 -1.26
CA SER A 61 6.13 18.30 -1.64
C SER A 61 5.28 17.75 -0.50
N LEU A 62 5.88 17.07 0.48
CA LEU A 62 5.18 16.54 1.66
C LEU A 62 5.05 17.59 2.78
N THR A 63 4.46 18.74 2.44
CA THR A 63 4.39 19.92 3.32
C THR A 63 3.01 20.12 3.95
N LYS A 64 1.98 19.38 3.53
CA LYS A 64 0.64 19.50 4.11
C LYS A 64 0.59 18.84 5.49
N ASN A 65 -0.20 19.45 6.38
CA ASN A 65 -0.40 18.95 7.72
C ASN A 65 -0.90 17.50 7.69
N ARG A 66 -0.35 16.69 8.59
CA ARG A 66 -0.85 15.35 8.86
C ARG A 66 -2.25 15.42 9.44
N ASN A 67 -3.09 14.45 9.08
CA ASN A 67 -4.39 14.24 9.68
C ASN A 67 -4.30 13.04 10.63
N ILE A 68 -4.17 13.32 11.92
CA ILE A 68 -4.01 12.31 12.97
C ILE A 68 -5.24 11.41 13.10
N GLU A 69 -6.44 11.92 12.79
CA GLU A 69 -7.66 11.13 12.83
C GLU A 69 -7.66 10.03 11.76
N ILE A 70 -7.23 10.36 10.54
CA ILE A 70 -7.03 9.38 9.46
C ILE A 70 -5.91 8.39 9.82
N GLU A 71 -4.81 8.87 10.41
CA GLU A 71 -3.71 7.97 10.81
C GLU A 71 -4.13 6.99 11.91
N ASN A 72 -4.95 7.44 12.88
CA ASN A 72 -5.55 6.55 13.87
C ASN A 72 -6.53 5.57 13.24
N TRP A 73 -7.33 6.00 12.27
CA TRP A 73 -8.21 5.12 11.50
C TRP A 73 -7.41 4.01 10.81
N ILE A 74 -6.28 4.35 10.17
CA ILE A 74 -5.36 3.37 9.56
C ILE A 74 -4.90 2.35 10.60
N ILE A 75 -4.37 2.80 11.74
CA ILE A 75 -3.85 1.92 12.80
C ILE A 75 -4.93 0.93 13.27
N ASN A 76 -6.17 1.40 13.42
CA ASN A 76 -7.26 0.57 13.93
C ASN A 76 -7.75 -0.49 12.93
N ILE A 77 -7.64 -0.22 11.63
CA ILE A 77 -8.26 -1.05 10.59
C ILE A 77 -7.26 -1.88 9.78
N GLU A 78 -5.97 -1.54 9.83
CA GLU A 78 -4.91 -2.14 9.01
C GLU A 78 -4.89 -3.66 9.13
N GLN A 79 -4.92 -4.20 10.34
CA GLN A 79 -4.91 -5.65 10.55
C GLN A 79 -6.12 -6.33 9.87
N THR A 80 -7.32 -5.78 10.03
CA THR A 80 -8.54 -6.32 9.42
C THR A 80 -8.46 -6.30 7.90
N ILE A 81 -7.92 -5.21 7.32
CA ILE A 81 -7.69 -5.11 5.88
C ILE A 81 -6.70 -6.16 5.41
N TYR A 82 -5.57 -6.35 6.10
CA TYR A 82 -4.59 -7.36 5.71
C TYR A 82 -5.09 -8.78 5.88
N GLU A 83 -5.94 -9.06 6.87
CA GLU A 83 -6.59 -10.37 6.99
C GLU A 83 -7.52 -10.69 5.82
N LEU A 84 -8.06 -9.67 5.13
CA LEU A 84 -8.82 -9.84 3.89
C LEU A 84 -7.90 -9.89 2.66
N ALA A 85 -6.89 -9.03 2.60
CA ALA A 85 -6.07 -8.81 1.42
C ALA A 85 -5.00 -9.89 1.22
N ILE A 86 -4.32 -10.33 2.29
CA ILE A 86 -3.20 -11.27 2.20
C ILE A 86 -3.59 -12.62 1.57
N PRO A 87 -4.70 -13.28 1.97
CA PRO A 87 -5.13 -14.50 1.31
C PRO A 87 -5.40 -14.28 -0.19
N ARG A 88 -5.99 -13.13 -0.56
CA ARG A 88 -6.29 -12.82 -1.96
C ARG A 88 -5.04 -12.58 -2.78
N TRP A 89 -4.07 -11.83 -2.26
CA TRP A 89 -2.77 -11.64 -2.91
C TRP A 89 -2.07 -12.97 -3.23
N ALA A 90 -2.13 -13.93 -2.29
CA ALA A 90 -1.54 -15.24 -2.47
C ALA A 90 -2.10 -16.02 -3.66
N PHE A 91 -3.30 -15.67 -4.12
CA PHE A 91 -3.99 -16.29 -5.26
C PHE A 91 -4.16 -15.34 -6.46
N SER A 92 -3.52 -14.17 -6.44
CA SER A 92 -3.48 -13.23 -7.56
C SER A 92 -2.20 -13.40 -8.40
N ASP A 93 -2.22 -12.83 -9.60
CA ASP A 93 -1.12 -12.88 -10.57
C ASP A 93 -0.11 -11.74 -10.37
N PHE A 94 0.41 -11.61 -9.15
CA PHE A 94 1.51 -10.68 -8.89
C PHE A 94 2.85 -11.27 -9.36
N ASN A 95 3.71 -10.42 -9.92
CA ASN A 95 4.99 -10.81 -10.52
C ASN A 95 5.93 -11.48 -9.52
N GLU A 96 5.90 -11.09 -8.25
CA GLU A 96 6.67 -11.73 -7.17
C GLU A 96 6.22 -13.17 -6.86
N PHE A 97 5.11 -13.63 -7.44
CA PHE A 97 4.55 -14.98 -7.29
C PHE A 97 4.52 -15.78 -8.62
N ASN A 98 5.30 -15.36 -9.62
CA ASN A 98 5.41 -16.07 -10.90
C ASN A 98 5.90 -17.51 -10.72
N GLU A 99 6.85 -17.73 -9.80
CA GLU A 99 7.26 -19.07 -9.41
C GLU A 99 6.34 -19.66 -8.33
N ILE A 100 6.01 -20.95 -8.47
CA ILE A 100 5.23 -21.68 -7.47
C ILE A 100 5.93 -21.70 -6.10
N THR A 101 7.26 -21.71 -6.09
CA THR A 101 8.11 -21.61 -4.89
C THR A 101 7.90 -20.29 -4.15
N SER A 102 7.86 -19.17 -4.86
CA SER A 102 7.53 -17.85 -4.30
C SER A 102 6.14 -17.83 -3.67
N ARG A 103 5.14 -18.37 -4.38
CA ARG A 103 3.75 -18.40 -3.89
C ARG A 103 3.62 -19.27 -2.64
N MET A 104 4.20 -20.47 -2.66
CA MET A 104 4.18 -21.37 -1.51
C MET A 104 4.95 -20.82 -0.32
N TYR A 105 6.09 -20.16 -0.55
CA TYR A 105 6.84 -19.46 0.50
C TYR A 105 5.96 -18.39 1.17
N PHE A 106 5.27 -17.56 0.37
CA PHE A 106 4.36 -16.53 0.88
C PHE A 106 3.20 -17.13 1.69
N ILE A 107 2.49 -18.12 1.12
CA ILE A 107 1.36 -18.80 1.77
C ILE A 107 1.80 -19.37 3.12
N ASN A 108 2.87 -20.16 3.15
CA ASN A 108 3.34 -20.81 4.38
C ASN A 108 3.71 -19.77 5.45
N LYS A 109 4.51 -18.77 5.08
CA LYS A 109 4.96 -17.73 6.01
C LYS A 109 3.79 -16.91 6.57
N LYS A 110 2.84 -16.54 5.71
CA LYS A 110 1.70 -15.71 6.10
C LYS A 110 0.66 -16.49 6.89
N GLN A 111 0.38 -17.75 6.57
CA GLN A 111 -0.52 -18.56 7.38
C GLN A 111 0.03 -18.77 8.80
N SER A 112 1.34 -18.91 8.97
CA SER A 112 1.95 -18.95 10.31
C SER A 112 1.78 -17.63 11.09
N ALA A 113 1.61 -16.50 10.40
CA ALA A 113 1.50 -15.18 11.03
C ALA A 113 0.05 -14.74 11.28
N ILE A 114 -0.86 -15.01 10.33
CA ILE A 114 -2.25 -14.51 10.39
C ILE A 114 -3.30 -15.62 10.56
N GLY A 115 -2.91 -16.88 10.54
CA GLY A 115 -3.80 -18.03 10.59
C GLY A 115 -4.20 -18.58 9.21
N ASP A 116 -5.06 -19.60 9.21
CA ASP A 116 -5.48 -20.33 8.03
C ASP A 116 -6.20 -19.44 7.00
N PHE A 117 -5.78 -19.50 5.74
CA PHE A 117 -6.35 -18.65 4.69
C PHE A 117 -7.79 -19.03 4.34
N VAL A 118 -8.16 -20.31 4.40
CA VAL A 118 -9.51 -20.76 4.10
C VAL A 118 -10.49 -20.21 5.14
N GLU A 119 -10.12 -20.24 6.42
CA GLU A 119 -10.90 -19.63 7.50
C GLU A 119 -11.03 -18.11 7.31
N LYS A 120 -9.94 -17.41 6.96
CA LYS A 120 -9.98 -15.96 6.69
C LYS A 120 -10.87 -15.61 5.50
N LEU A 121 -10.85 -16.41 4.44
CA LEU A 121 -11.73 -16.25 3.28
C LEU A 121 -13.19 -16.52 3.65
N ASN A 122 -13.48 -17.60 4.39
CA ASN A 122 -14.83 -17.95 4.84
C ASN A 122 -15.44 -16.89 5.78
N THR A 123 -14.61 -16.22 6.58
CA THR A 123 -15.04 -15.12 7.48
C THR A 123 -15.04 -13.75 6.82
N SER A 124 -14.75 -13.67 5.50
CA SER A 124 -14.70 -12.40 4.76
C SER A 124 -15.99 -11.59 4.85
N PRO A 125 -17.23 -12.17 4.73
CA PRO A 125 -18.45 -11.36 4.73
C PRO A 125 -18.59 -10.45 5.96
N ALA A 126 -18.40 -10.99 7.17
CA ALA A 126 -18.52 -10.21 8.40
C ALA A 126 -17.46 -9.10 8.51
N LYS A 127 -16.24 -9.36 8.01
CA LYS A 127 -15.18 -8.35 7.97
C LYS A 127 -15.43 -7.29 6.91
N ILE A 128 -15.95 -7.66 5.76
CA ILE A 128 -16.37 -6.73 4.71
C ILE A 128 -17.44 -5.78 5.26
N ASP A 129 -18.44 -6.29 5.98
CA ASP A 129 -19.47 -5.46 6.62
C ASP A 129 -18.88 -4.47 7.64
N LEU A 130 -17.88 -4.90 8.42
CA LEU A 130 -17.14 -4.01 9.32
C LEU A 130 -16.37 -2.94 8.55
N ILE A 131 -15.62 -3.34 7.53
CA ILE A 131 -14.84 -2.41 6.69
C ILE A 131 -15.75 -1.37 6.05
N ILE A 132 -16.90 -1.75 5.50
CA ILE A 132 -17.84 -0.80 4.87
C ILE A 132 -18.29 0.26 5.87
N LYS A 133 -18.56 -0.10 7.13
CA LYS A 133 -18.89 0.88 8.18
C LYS A 133 -17.73 1.80 8.50
N GLU A 134 -16.51 1.27 8.60
CA GLU A 134 -15.31 2.06 8.86
C GLU A 134 -14.96 2.98 7.68
N LEU A 135 -15.25 2.56 6.44
CA LEU A 135 -15.10 3.43 5.28
C LEU A 135 -16.06 4.61 5.31
N GLU A 136 -17.27 4.49 5.88
CA GLU A 136 -18.16 5.62 6.09
C GLU A 136 -17.62 6.61 7.13
N VAL A 137 -16.95 6.13 8.18
CA VAL A 137 -16.20 7.00 9.11
C VAL A 137 -15.11 7.75 8.34
N LEU A 138 -14.30 7.02 7.55
CA LEU A 138 -13.26 7.62 6.72
C LEU A 138 -13.83 8.64 5.72
N ASN A 139 -14.98 8.36 5.13
CA ASN A 139 -15.67 9.23 4.16
C ASN A 139 -16.01 10.60 4.75
N ASN A 140 -16.34 10.64 6.04
CA ASN A 140 -16.68 11.88 6.75
C ASN A 140 -15.45 12.70 7.14
N ILE A 141 -14.30 12.07 7.33
CA ILE A 141 -13.05 12.76 7.73
C ILE A 141 -12.16 13.12 6.52
N ILE A 142 -12.32 12.45 5.37
CA ILE A 142 -11.69 12.84 4.11
C ILE A 142 -12.41 14.06 3.53
N SER A 143 -11.69 15.16 3.39
CA SER A 143 -12.15 16.34 2.65
C SER A 143 -11.61 16.33 1.22
N LEU A 144 -12.48 16.00 0.25
CA LEU A 144 -12.14 16.08 -1.18
C LEU A 144 -11.79 17.50 -1.60
N GLU A 145 -12.52 18.50 -1.12
CA GLU A 145 -12.23 19.91 -1.40
C GLU A 145 -10.82 20.28 -0.93
N SER A 146 -10.46 19.92 0.31
CA SER A 146 -9.11 20.17 0.84
C SER A 146 -8.04 19.46 0.01
N PHE A 147 -8.33 18.25 -0.49
CA PHE A 147 -7.40 17.48 -1.30
C PHE A 147 -7.23 18.08 -2.71
N GLU A 148 -8.32 18.41 -3.38
CA GLU A 148 -8.35 18.96 -4.75
C GLU A 148 -7.73 20.35 -4.85
N ASN A 149 -7.83 21.15 -3.78
CA ASN A 149 -7.20 22.47 -3.70
C ASN A 149 -5.67 22.41 -3.52
N ARG A 150 -5.08 21.20 -3.43
CA ARG A 150 -3.62 21.02 -3.35
C ARG A 150 -3.10 20.73 -4.76
N THR A 151 -2.18 21.56 -5.25
CA THR A 151 -1.43 21.28 -6.49
C THR A 151 0.01 20.91 -6.13
N ASN A 152 0.43 19.68 -6.41
CA ASN A 152 1.78 19.17 -6.14
C ASN A 152 2.21 19.22 -4.65
N PHE A 153 1.25 19.21 -3.73
CA PHE A 153 1.53 19.19 -2.28
C PHE A 153 0.68 18.12 -1.60
N TRP A 154 1.33 17.28 -0.79
CA TRP A 154 0.72 16.17 -0.08
C TRP A 154 1.15 16.17 1.38
N SER A 155 0.58 15.27 2.16
CA SER A 155 0.93 15.00 3.54
C SER A 155 1.51 13.60 3.67
N TYR A 156 2.20 13.32 4.78
CA TYR A 156 2.55 11.93 5.11
C TYR A 156 1.33 11.05 5.32
N THR A 157 0.20 11.62 5.74
CA THR A 157 -1.06 10.88 5.84
C THR A 157 -1.50 10.34 4.48
N ASP A 158 -1.29 11.07 3.38
CA ASP A 158 -1.59 10.59 2.03
C ASP A 158 -0.70 9.38 1.66
N ILE A 159 0.60 9.45 2.02
CA ILE A 159 1.58 8.35 1.81
C ILE A 159 1.21 7.10 2.61
N LEU A 160 0.61 7.25 3.79
CA LEU A 160 0.18 6.14 4.65
C LEU A 160 -1.19 5.57 4.24
N LEU A 161 -2.14 6.41 3.87
CA LEU A 161 -3.52 5.98 3.59
C LEU A 161 -3.63 5.21 2.27
N PHE A 162 -2.96 5.68 1.21
CA PHE A 162 -3.15 5.09 -0.11
C PHE A 162 -2.76 3.60 -0.19
N PRO A 163 -1.62 3.15 0.36
CA PRO A 163 -1.29 1.72 0.38
C PRO A 163 -2.33 0.86 1.09
N ILE A 164 -2.97 1.39 2.13
CA ILE A 164 -4.02 0.70 2.89
C ILE A 164 -5.28 0.53 2.03
N LEU A 165 -5.76 1.60 1.41
CA LEU A 165 -6.94 1.54 0.55
C LEU A 165 -6.68 0.72 -0.72
N ARG A 166 -5.48 0.85 -1.32
CA ARG A 166 -5.05 0.02 -2.45
C ARG A 166 -5.00 -1.45 -2.06
N SER A 167 -4.51 -1.78 -0.86
CA SER A 167 -4.51 -3.16 -0.35
C SER A 167 -5.93 -3.71 -0.28
N LEU A 168 -6.87 -2.92 0.24
CA LEU A 168 -8.28 -3.28 0.32
C LEU A 168 -8.95 -3.43 -1.05
N SER A 169 -8.50 -2.72 -2.09
CA SER A 169 -9.08 -2.81 -3.44
C SER A 169 -8.99 -4.20 -4.10
N ILE A 170 -8.21 -5.15 -3.53
CA ILE A 170 -8.21 -6.55 -3.99
C ILE A 170 -9.46 -7.32 -3.54
N VAL A 171 -10.22 -6.79 -2.58
CA VAL A 171 -11.38 -7.46 -1.99
C VAL A 171 -12.63 -7.14 -2.80
N LYS A 172 -13.19 -8.15 -3.48
CA LYS A 172 -14.46 -7.99 -4.18
C LYS A 172 -15.61 -7.80 -3.19
N GLY A 173 -16.56 -6.93 -3.54
CA GLY A 173 -17.75 -6.67 -2.74
C GLY A 173 -17.64 -5.51 -1.75
N ILE A 174 -16.50 -4.81 -1.68
CA ILE A 174 -16.39 -3.54 -0.96
C ILE A 174 -17.26 -2.49 -1.65
N VAL A 175 -18.16 -1.88 -0.88
CA VAL A 175 -18.90 -0.69 -1.29
C VAL A 175 -18.10 0.52 -0.85
N TRP A 176 -17.57 1.28 -1.81
CA TRP A 176 -16.73 2.44 -1.54
C TRP A 176 -17.59 3.71 -1.42
N PRO A 177 -17.51 4.42 -0.28
CA PRO A 177 -18.14 5.73 -0.17
C PRO A 177 -17.50 6.74 -1.12
N LYS A 178 -18.29 7.72 -1.58
CA LYS A 178 -17.91 8.65 -2.66
C LYS A 178 -16.58 9.37 -2.41
N ASN A 179 -16.35 9.91 -1.21
CA ASN A 179 -15.14 10.68 -0.92
C ASN A 179 -13.91 9.78 -0.89
N VAL A 180 -14.04 8.58 -0.30
CA VAL A 180 -12.96 7.60 -0.25
C VAL A 180 -12.60 7.13 -1.65
N GLN A 181 -13.58 6.76 -2.46
CA GLN A 181 -13.37 6.31 -3.84
C GLN A 181 -12.68 7.40 -4.67
N SER A 182 -13.24 8.61 -4.66
CA SER A 182 -12.70 9.73 -5.45
C SER A 182 -11.29 10.11 -5.02
N TRP A 183 -11.00 10.09 -3.71
CA TRP A 183 -9.66 10.34 -3.19
C TRP A 183 -8.68 9.25 -3.64
N MET A 184 -9.06 7.97 -3.51
CA MET A 184 -8.23 6.83 -3.86
C MET A 184 -7.90 6.79 -5.36
N GLU A 185 -8.89 7.02 -6.22
CA GLU A 185 -8.71 7.05 -7.69
C GLU A 185 -7.78 8.20 -8.12
N LYS A 186 -7.97 9.40 -7.55
CA LYS A 186 -7.08 10.55 -7.84
C LYS A 186 -5.66 10.32 -7.36
N MET A 187 -5.49 9.73 -6.18
CA MET A 187 -4.15 9.41 -5.67
C MET A 187 -3.47 8.35 -6.54
N SER A 188 -4.21 7.33 -6.98
CA SER A 188 -3.77 6.31 -7.94
C SER A 188 -3.26 6.96 -9.23
N GLU A 189 -4.03 7.88 -9.81
CA GLU A 189 -3.64 8.64 -11.01
C GLU A 189 -2.39 9.50 -10.76
N GLN A 190 -2.36 10.30 -9.70
CA GLN A 190 -1.26 11.22 -9.40
C GLN A 190 0.06 10.49 -9.16
N CYS A 191 0.03 9.34 -8.48
CA CYS A 191 1.24 8.58 -8.17
C CYS A 191 1.57 7.49 -9.22
N GLY A 192 0.73 7.31 -10.23
CA GLY A 192 0.92 6.34 -11.31
C GLY A 192 0.90 4.89 -10.86
N ILE A 193 0.16 4.56 -9.78
CA ILE A 193 0.08 3.20 -9.22
C ILE A 193 -1.36 2.72 -9.34
N ALA A 194 -1.59 1.70 -10.16
CA ALA A 194 -2.91 1.12 -10.36
C ALA A 194 -3.50 0.46 -9.09
N LEU A 195 -4.82 0.56 -8.94
CA LEU A 195 -5.59 -0.19 -7.96
C LEU A 195 -5.69 -1.67 -8.36
N HIS A 196 -6.15 -2.52 -7.43
CA HIS A 196 -6.34 -3.95 -7.69
C HIS A 196 -7.73 -4.33 -8.19
N ASN A 197 -8.58 -3.35 -8.53
CA ASN A 197 -9.99 -3.57 -8.90
C ASN A 197 -10.16 -4.61 -10.01
N ASP A 198 -9.26 -4.62 -11.01
CA ASP A 198 -9.32 -5.53 -12.17
C ASP A 198 -8.99 -6.99 -11.82
N ILE A 199 -8.35 -7.21 -10.68
CA ILE A 199 -7.93 -8.53 -10.17
C ILE A 199 -8.61 -8.87 -8.84
N ALA A 200 -9.67 -8.16 -8.48
CA ALA A 200 -10.35 -8.32 -7.20
C ALA A 200 -11.08 -9.67 -7.09
N LEU A 201 -10.93 -10.33 -5.94
CA LEU A 201 -11.46 -11.66 -5.62
C LEU A 201 -12.46 -11.64 -4.47
#